data_AF-W0A763-F1
#
_entry.id   AF-W0A763-F1
#
_cell.length_a   1.000
_cell.length_b   1.000
_cell.length_c   1.000
_cell.angle_alpha   90.00
_cell.angle_beta   90.00
_cell.angle_gamma   90.00
#
_symmetry.space_group_name_H-M   'P 1'
#
loop_
_entity.id
_entity.type
_entity.pdbx_description
1 polymer ?
#
loop_
_entity_poly.entity_id
_entity_poly.type
_entity_poly.pdbx_seq_one_letter_code
_entity_poly.pdbx_strand_id
1 'polypeptide(L)'
;MKLLARASAGLIVWAAGFSLLYALHGLGCASGWNSMWPGKANLFIWVLGTVWFLALGAGIGTIWWTWKALVGFERRLAVASAYAGFAGTIITGAPIALVSACL
;
A
#
# COMPACT_ATOMS: atom_id res chain seq x y z
N MET A 1 9.36 6.04 22.93
CA MET A 1 8.40 5.95 21.80
C MET A 1 9.03 5.58 20.45
N LYS A 2 10.31 5.91 20.18
CA LYS A 2 10.96 5.64 18.88
C LYS A 2 11.00 4.16 18.48
N LEU A 3 11.13 3.25 19.45
CA LEU A 3 11.26 1.81 19.21
C LEU A 3 9.94 1.20 18.69
N LEU A 4 8.80 1.55 19.31
CA LEU A 4 7.47 1.15 18.85
C LEU A 4 7.17 1.68 17.45
N ALA A 5 7.45 2.95 17.18
CA ALA A 5 7.21 3.55 15.86
C ALA A 5 8.06 2.89 14.75
N ARG A 6 9.31 2.52 15.05
CA ARG A 6 10.18 1.80 14.11
C ARG A 6 9.73 0.36 13.91
N ALA A 7 9.30 -0.30 14.99
CA ALA A 7 8.78 -1.66 14.95
C ALA A 7 7.42 -1.76 14.25
N SER A 8 6.60 -0.70 14.22
CA SER A 8 5.32 -0.68 13.52
C SER A 8 5.36 -0.02 12.14
N ALA A 9 6.52 0.49 11.70
CA ALA A 9 6.66 1.24 10.44
C ALA A 9 6.08 0.49 9.23
N GLY A 10 6.33 -0.82 9.12
CA GLY A 10 5.77 -1.67 8.07
C GLY A 10 4.24 -1.70 8.05
N LEU A 11 3.63 -1.84 9.22
CA LEU A 11 2.17 -1.86 9.38
C LEU A 11 1.56 -0.47 9.15
N ILE A 12 2.27 0.60 9.53
CA ILE A 12 1.84 1.98 9.28
C ILE A 12 1.80 2.26 7.77
N VAL A 13 2.83 1.84 7.04
CA VAL A 13 2.88 1.99 5.57
C VAL A 13 1.73 1.22 4.92
N TRP A 14 1.47 -0.01 5.37
CA TRP A 14 0.33 -0.78 4.89
C TRP A 14 -1.01 -0.08 5.18
N ALA A 15 -1.24 0.35 6.43
CA ALA A 15 -2.49 0.98 6.82
C ALA A 15 -2.74 2.28 6.04
N ALA A 16 -1.71 3.13 5.90
CA ALA A 16 -1.80 4.36 5.12
C ALA A 16 -2.07 4.08 3.63
N GLY A 17 -1.36 3.12 3.03
CA GLY A 17 -1.57 2.72 1.65
C GLY A 17 -2.98 2.18 1.40
N PHE A 18 -3.46 1.31 2.30
CA PHE A 18 -4.81 0.76 2.23
C PHE A 18 -5.89 1.84 2.36
N SER A 19 -5.78 2.74 3.36
CA SER A 19 -6.73 3.83 3.54
C SER A 19 -6.77 4.77 2.34
N LEU A 20 -5.60 5.09 1.74
CA LEU A 20 -5.53 5.93 0.56
C LEU A 20 -6.16 5.26 -0.67
N LEU A 21 -5.84 3.98 -0.90
CA LEU A 21 -6.45 3.20 -1.98
C LEU A 21 -7.97 3.15 -1.84
N TYR A 22 -8.48 2.88 -0.64
CA TYR A 22 -9.90 2.78 -0.38
C TYR A 22 -10.62 4.13 -0.56
N ALA A 23 -10.02 5.23 -0.10
CA ALA A 23 -10.56 6.56 -0.30
C ALA A 23 -10.62 6.95 -1.78
N LEU A 24 -9.54 6.69 -2.54
CA LEU A 24 -9.49 6.96 -3.98
C LEU A 24 -10.44 6.06 -4.77
N HIS A 25 -10.65 4.82 -4.33
CA HIS A 25 -11.62 3.92 -4.93
C HIS A 25 -13.04 4.51 -4.82
N GLY A 26 -13.44 4.97 -3.63
CA GLY A 26 -14.73 5.64 -3.41
C GLY A 26 -14.88 6.93 -4.23
N LEU A 27 -13.85 7.79 -4.21
CA LEU A 27 -13.82 9.02 -5.00
C LEU A 27 -13.89 8.75 -6.51
N GLY A 28 -13.18 7.72 -6.97
CA GLY A 28 -13.13 7.35 -8.37
C GLY A 28 -14.47 6.80 -8.88
N CYS A 29 -15.17 6.01 -8.06
CA CYS A 29 -16.53 5.58 -8.40
C CYS A 29 -17.51 6.76 -8.41
N ALA A 30 -17.48 7.64 -7.40
CA ALA A 30 -18.37 8.80 -7.33
C ALA A 30 -18.12 9.81 -8.47
N SER A 31 -16.87 9.92 -8.95
CA SER A 31 -16.47 10.84 -10.01
C SER A 31 -16.53 10.24 -11.41
N GLY A 32 -16.93 8.98 -11.58
CA GLY A 32 -17.03 8.32 -12.88
C GLY A 32 -15.70 8.04 -13.57
N TRP A 33 -14.60 7.84 -12.81
CA TRP A 33 -13.27 7.53 -13.39
C TRP A 33 -13.25 6.23 -14.19
N ASN A 34 -14.21 5.33 -13.94
CA ASN A 34 -14.42 4.10 -14.70
C ASN A 34 -14.88 4.36 -16.16
N SER A 35 -15.53 5.49 -16.41
CA SER A 35 -16.02 5.91 -17.73
C SER A 35 -15.04 6.84 -18.46
N MET A 36 -14.05 7.40 -17.75
CA MET A 36 -12.98 8.21 -18.33
C MET A 36 -11.87 7.32 -18.90
N TRP A 37 -11.42 7.64 -20.12
CA TRP A 37 -10.46 6.84 -20.90
C TRP A 37 -11.01 5.44 -21.25
N PRO A 38 -12.03 5.37 -22.12
CA PRO A 38 -12.69 4.12 -22.47
C PRO A 38 -11.68 3.11 -23.04
N GLY A 39 -11.56 1.96 -22.39
CA GLY A 39 -10.60 0.90 -22.70
C GLY A 39 -10.33 -0.01 -21.50
N LYS A 40 -9.41 -0.98 -21.65
CA LYS A 40 -9.03 -1.91 -20.56
C LYS A 40 -8.27 -1.26 -19.41
N ALA A 41 -7.76 -0.05 -19.60
CA ALA A 41 -7.02 0.73 -18.61
C ALA A 41 -7.64 2.13 -18.50
N ASN A 42 -8.83 2.19 -17.91
CA ASN A 42 -9.50 3.45 -17.60
C ASN A 42 -8.75 4.21 -16.48
N LEU A 43 -9.07 5.50 -16.31
CA LEU A 43 -8.41 6.38 -15.33
C LEU A 43 -8.41 5.76 -13.92
N PHE A 44 -9.47 5.04 -13.58
CA PHE A 44 -9.63 4.32 -12.32
C PHE A 44 -8.49 3.33 -12.03
N ILE A 45 -8.23 2.41 -12.97
CA ILE A 45 -7.17 1.40 -12.83
C ILE A 45 -5.79 2.07 -12.81
N TRP A 46 -5.59 3.13 -13.59
CA TRP A 46 -4.33 3.88 -13.59
C TRP A 46 -4.02 4.51 -12.24
N VAL A 47 -4.97 5.28 -11.68
CA VAL A 47 -4.76 5.97 -10.40
C VAL A 47 -4.54 4.98 -9.27
N LEU A 48 -5.40 3.96 -9.15
CA LEU A 48 -5.29 2.96 -8.09
C LEU A 48 -4.03 2.10 -8.25
N GLY A 49 -3.70 1.70 -9.49
CA GLY A 49 -2.48 0.98 -9.81
C GLY A 49 -1.23 1.76 -9.43
N THR A 50 -1.13 3.04 -9.80
CA THR A 50 0.00 3.90 -9.44
C THR A 50 0.16 4.03 -7.92
N VAL A 51 -0.94 4.27 -7.20
CA VAL A 51 -0.90 4.40 -5.74
C VAL A 51 -0.49 3.08 -5.08
N TRP A 52 -0.98 1.95 -5.60
CA TRP A 52 -0.58 0.63 -5.11
C TRP A 52 0.91 0.37 -5.33
N PHE A 53 1.47 0.68 -6.52
CA PHE A 53 2.90 0.56 -6.77
C PHE A 53 3.75 1.47 -5.87
N LEU A 54 3.27 2.69 -5.58
CA LEU A 54 3.93 3.58 -4.62
C LEU A 54 3.93 2.99 -3.20
N ALA A 55 2.82 2.39 -2.76
CA ALA A 55 2.73 1.71 -1.47
C ALA A 55 3.67 0.49 -1.40
N LEU A 56 3.78 -0.30 -2.47
CA LEU A 56 4.75 -1.39 -2.58
C LEU A 56 6.18 -0.87 -2.50
N GLY A 57 6.49 0.22 -3.22
CA GLY A 57 7.80 0.89 -3.15
C GLY A 57 8.14 1.37 -1.74
N ALA A 58 7.18 1.96 -1.04
CA ALA A 58 7.33 2.37 0.35
C ALA A 58 7.56 1.17 1.29
N GLY A 59 6.87 0.05 1.05
CA GLY A 59 7.08 -1.20 1.77
C GLY A 59 8.50 -1.75 1.58
N ILE A 60 8.98 -1.83 0.33
CA ILE A 60 10.35 -2.26 0.00
C ILE A 60 11.38 -1.32 0.65
N GLY A 61 11.17 0.00 0.55
CA GLY A 61 12.03 1.00 1.20
C GLY A 61 12.09 0.82 2.72
N THR A 62 10.96 0.48 3.35
CA THR A 62 10.88 0.21 4.79
C THR A 62 11.63 -1.07 5.17
N ILE A 63 11.48 -2.15 4.39
CA ILE A 63 12.25 -3.39 4.60
C ILE A 63 13.75 -3.10 4.48
N TRP A 64 14.17 -2.38 3.43
CA TRP A 64 15.58 -2.09 3.20
C TRP A 64 16.18 -1.21 4.31
N TRP A 65 15.43 -0.19 4.75
CA TRP A 65 15.85 0.70 5.83
C TRP A 65 15.95 -0.02 7.17
N THR A 66 14.96 -0.85 7.52
CA THR A 66 14.96 -1.63 8.77
C THR A 66 16.10 -2.65 8.80
N TRP A 67 16.43 -3.25 7.65
CA TRP A 67 17.58 -4.15 7.53
C TRP A 67 18.93 -3.46 7.77
N LYS A 68 19.08 -2.21 7.29
CA LYS A 68 20.34 -1.45 7.43
C LYS A 68 20.49 -0.74 8.77
N ALA A 69 19.41 -0.21 9.32
CA ALA A 69 19.47 0.76 10.43
C ALA A 69 19.32 0.16 11.84
N LEU A 70 18.89 -1.09 11.96
CA LEU A 70 18.57 -1.73 13.24
C LEU A 70 19.45 -2.96 13.48
N VAL A 71 19.71 -3.28 14.75
CA VAL A 71 20.46 -4.47 15.18
C VAL A 71 19.71 -5.24 16.25
N GLY A 72 19.99 -6.54 16.38
CA GLY A 72 19.43 -7.39 17.44
C GLY A 72 17.91 -7.63 17.33
N PHE A 73 17.23 -7.63 18.48
CA PHE A 73 15.79 -7.94 18.57
C PHE A 73 14.90 -6.93 17.86
N GLU A 74 15.25 -5.63 17.92
CA GLU A 74 14.50 -4.56 17.24
C GLU A 74 14.44 -4.77 15.73
N ARG A 75 15.55 -5.23 15.13
CA ARG A 75 15.60 -5.56 13.70
C ARG A 75 14.63 -6.68 13.36
N ARG A 76 14.62 -7.77 14.14
CA ARG A 76 13.73 -8.91 13.87
C ARG A 76 12.27 -8.49 13.92
N LEU A 77 11.88 -7.72 14.93
CA LEU A 77 10.51 -7.24 15.09
C LEU A 77 10.10 -6.28 13.96
N ALA A 78 10.96 -5.31 13.64
CA ALA A 78 10.70 -4.34 12.58
C ALA A 78 10.68 -4.97 11.17
N VAL A 79 11.53 -5.97 10.93
CA VAL A 79 11.55 -6.70 9.67
C VAL A 79 10.31 -7.59 9.54
N ALA A 80 9.92 -8.28 10.60
CA ALA A 80 8.70 -9.09 10.62
C ALA A 80 7.46 -8.23 10.32
N SER A 81 7.34 -7.05 10.94
CA SER A 81 6.23 -6.14 10.67
C SER A 81 6.31 -5.51 9.28
N ALA A 82 7.51 -5.23 8.75
CA ALA A 82 7.72 -4.76 7.38
C ALA A 82 7.28 -5.80 6.35
N TYR A 83 7.62 -7.08 6.54
CA TYR A 83 7.13 -8.16 5.70
C TYR A 83 5.62 -8.36 5.84
N ALA A 84 5.08 -8.31 7.06
CA ALA A 84 3.63 -8.43 7.27
C ALA A 84 2.86 -7.29 6.58
N GLY A 85 3.31 -6.05 6.71
CA GLY A 85 2.72 -4.90 6.03
C GLY A 85 2.87 -4.97 4.50
N PHE A 86 4.03 -5.40 4.00
CA PHE A 86 4.25 -5.57 2.57
C PHE A 86 3.37 -6.67 1.97
N ALA A 87 3.30 -7.84 2.63
CA ALA A 87 2.42 -8.93 2.23
C ALA A 87 0.94 -8.49 2.30
N GLY A 88 0.55 -7.77 3.36
CA GLY A 88 -0.76 -7.14 3.47
C GLY A 88 -1.04 -6.23 2.27
N THR A 89 -0.10 -5.38 1.88
CA THR A 89 -0.25 -4.43 0.76
C THR A 89 -0.46 -5.16 -0.57
N ILE A 90 0.26 -6.27 -0.79
CA ILE A 90 0.06 -7.11 -1.98
C ILE A 90 -1.34 -7.72 -1.97
N ILE A 91 -1.70 -8.40 -0.89
CA ILE A 91 -2.94 -9.19 -0.80
C ILE A 91 -4.18 -8.29 -0.82
N THR A 92 -4.18 -7.20 -0.04
CA THR A 92 -5.35 -6.31 0.07
C THR A 92 -5.40 -5.29 -1.07
N GLY A 93 -4.25 -4.85 -1.59
CA GLY A 93 -4.19 -3.85 -2.66
C GLY A 93 -4.49 -4.39 -4.05
N ALA A 94 -4.14 -5.66 -4.33
CA ALA A 94 -4.36 -6.27 -5.64
C ALA A 94 -5.84 -6.24 -6.10
N PRO A 95 -6.83 -6.72 -5.33
CA PRO A 95 -8.23 -6.68 -5.79
C PRO A 95 -8.75 -5.25 -5.96
N ILE A 96 -8.30 -4.31 -5.11
CA ILE A 96 -8.73 -2.90 -5.17
C ILE A 96 -8.17 -2.20 -6.41
N ALA A 97 -6.92 -2.49 -6.78
CA ALA A 97 -6.27 -1.84 -7.92
C ALA A 97 -6.63 -2.47 -9.28
N LEU A 98 -6.98 -3.77 -9.30
CA LEU A 98 -7.18 -4.53 -10.54
C LEU A 98 -8.64 -4.73 -10.93
N VAL A 99 -9.58 -4.59 -9.99
CA VAL A 99 -11.02 -4.80 -10.26
C VAL A 99 -11.76 -3.48 -10.11
N SER A 100 -12.43 -3.04 -11.17
CA SER A 100 -13.38 -1.94 -11.08
C SER A 100 -14.68 -2.44 -10.44
N ALA A 101 -14.80 -2.31 -9.12
CA ALA A 101 -16.01 -2.68 -8.38
C ALA A 101 -17.01 -1.52 -8.25
N CYS A 102 -16.95 -0.53 -9.14
CA CYS A 102 -17.98 0.51 -9.23
C CYS A 102 -19.24 -0.12 -9.84
N LEU A 103 -20.18 -0.50 -8.98
CA LEU A 103 -21.53 -0.95 -9.32
C LEU A 103 -22.44 0.24 -9.62
#